data_AF-A0A925UA46-F1
#
_entry.id   AF-A0A925UA46-F1
#
_cell.length_a   1.000
_cell.length_b   1.000
_cell.length_c   1.000
_cell.angle_alpha   90.00
_cell.angle_beta   90.00
_cell.angle_gamma   90.00
#
_symmetry.space_group_name_H-M   'P 1'
#
loop_
_entity.id
_entity.type
_entity.pdbx_description
1 polymer ?
#
loop_
_entity_poly.entity_id
_entity_poly.type
_entity_poly.pdbx_seq_one_letter_code
_entity_poly.pdbx_strand_id
1 'polypeptide(L)' 'MIDDPYRKRLFEMRLIDIHTKYSWLSDELSDKDFIKLFPVFYKRGKPVLPDRPAGYDLDRQVFLEVLVAFRQSFS' A
#
# COMPACT_ATOMS: atom_id res chain seq x y z
N MET A 1 -2.19 -5.71 -21.76
CA MET A 1 -2.43 -4.75 -20.67
C MET A 1 -1.26 -4.91 -19.73
N ILE A 2 -0.34 -3.95 -19.79
CA ILE A 2 0.98 -4.07 -19.17
C ILE A 2 0.82 -3.53 -17.75
N ASP A 3 1.16 -4.34 -16.74
CA ASP A 3 1.43 -3.85 -15.39
C ASP A 3 2.18 -2.51 -15.51
N ASP A 4 1.77 -1.46 -14.81
CA ASP A 4 2.51 -0.20 -14.84
C ASP A 4 3.58 -0.26 -13.74
N PRO A 5 4.83 -0.71 -14.04
CA PRO A 5 5.85 -0.91 -13.02
C PRO A 5 6.24 0.41 -12.35
N TYR A 6 6.07 1.55 -13.05
CA TYR A 6 6.36 2.85 -12.52
C TYR A 6 5.36 3.24 -11.44
N ARG A 7 4.05 3.14 -11.72
CA ARG A 7 3.00 3.42 -10.74
C ARG A 7 3.04 2.46 -9.56
N LYS A 8 3.34 1.18 -9.80
CA LYS A 8 3.55 0.20 -8.73
C LYS A 8 4.69 0.60 -7.81
N ARG A 9 5.85 0.97 -8.37
CA ARG A 9 6.99 1.43 -7.57
C ARG A 9 6.70 2.74 -6.83
N LEU A 10 5.94 3.66 -7.44
CA LEU A 10 5.49 4.88 -6.77
C LEU A 10 4.59 4.57 -5.56
N PHE A 11 3.70 3.58 -5.69
CA PHE A 11 2.89 3.11 -4.57
C PHE A 11 3.73 2.47 -3.47
N GLU A 12 4.69 1.60 -3.83
CA GLU A 12 5.62 1.00 -2.85
C GLU A 12 6.42 2.07 -2.09
N MET A 13 6.92 3.10 -2.76
CA MET A 13 7.60 4.23 -2.09
C MET A 13 6.70 4.95 -1.08
N ARG A 14 5.44 5.21 -1.45
CA ARG A 14 4.48 5.85 -0.54
C ARG A 14 4.12 4.96 0.64
N LEU A 15 4.08 3.63 0.46
CA LEU A 15 3.89 2.70 1.58
C LEU A 15 5.06 2.76 2.56
N ILE A 16 6.30 2.94 2.07
CA ILE A 16 7.48 3.16 2.93
C ILE A 16 7.37 4.48 3.69
N ASP A 17 6.91 5.56 3.05
CA ASP A 17 6.68 6.84 3.72
C ASP A 17 5.64 6.73 4.84
N ILE A 18 4.57 5.95 4.62
CA ILE A 18 3.56 5.67 5.64
C ILE A 18 4.17 4.82 6.76
N HIS A 19 4.89 3.74 6.43
CA HIS A 19 5.52 2.85 7.40
C HIS A 19 6.48 3.59 8.34
N THR A 20 7.30 4.48 7.79
CA THR A 20 8.27 5.29 8.56
C THR A 20 7.62 6.40 9.38
N LYS A 21 6.45 6.90 8.97
CA LYS A 21 5.69 7.93 9.70
C LYS A 21 5.12 7.40 11.02
N TYR A 22 4.79 6.11 11.09
CA TYR A 22 4.22 5.49 12.28
C TYR A 22 5.24 4.56 12.95
N SER A 23 5.83 5.01 14.06
CA SER A 23 6.87 4.25 14.76
C SER A 23 6.43 2.82 15.12
N TRP A 24 5.17 2.66 15.55
CA TRP A 24 4.61 1.35 15.90
C TRP A 24 4.58 0.37 14.71
N LEU A 25 4.38 0.85 13.47
CA LEU A 25 4.48 -0.01 12.28
C LEU A 25 5.91 -0.49 12.10
N SER A 26 6.89 0.41 12.29
CA SER A 26 8.31 0.08 12.19
C SER A 26 8.78 -0.88 13.28
N ASP A 27 8.18 -0.83 14.46
CA ASP A 27 8.47 -1.72 15.59
C ASP A 27 7.87 -3.12 15.40
N GLU A 28 6.70 -3.22 14.74
CA GLU A 28 5.99 -4.49 14.54
C GLU A 28 6.35 -5.24 13.26
N LEU A 29 6.69 -4.53 12.19
CA LEU A 29 6.95 -5.13 10.89
C LEU A 29 8.00 -4.39 10.08
N SER A 30 8.69 -5.12 9.21
CA SER A 30 9.58 -4.50 8.23
C SER A 30 8.81 -3.76 7.16
N ASP A 31 9.42 -2.76 6.55
CA ASP A 31 8.89 -2.04 5.37
C ASP A 31 8.46 -3.02 4.25
N LYS A 32 9.26 -4.06 4.00
CA LYS A 32 8.96 -5.11 3.01
C LYS A 32 7.72 -5.90 3.36
N ASP A 33 7.51 -6.23 4.62
CA ASP A 33 6.33 -6.97 5.05
C ASP A 33 5.09 -6.07 5.03
N PHE A 34 5.24 -4.76 5.31
CA PHE A 34 4.16 -3.79 5.13
C PHE A 34 3.68 -3.74 3.68
N ILE A 35 4.62 -3.66 2.74
CA ILE A 35 4.31 -3.62 1.31
C ILE A 35 3.56 -4.89 0.88
N LYS A 36 3.93 -6.06 1.40
CA LYS A 36 3.25 -7.33 1.10
C LYS A 36 1.80 -7.37 1.58
N LEU A 37 1.42 -6.54 2.56
CA LEU A 37 0.02 -6.43 2.99
C LEU A 37 -0.88 -5.78 1.93
N PHE A 38 -0.30 -5.03 0.99
CA PHE A 38 -1.05 -4.28 -0.03
C PHE A 38 -0.58 -4.62 -1.46
N PRO A 39 -0.78 -5.86 -1.91
CA PRO A 39 -0.48 -6.24 -3.29
C PRO A 39 -1.34 -5.44 -4.27
N VAL A 40 -0.71 -4.93 -5.34
CA VAL A 40 -1.42 -4.26 -6.44
C VAL A 40 -2.01 -5.32 -7.37
N PHE A 41 -3.34 -5.33 -7.49
CA PHE A 41 -4.05 -6.17 -8.45
C PHE A 41 -4.64 -5.33 -9.58
N TYR A 42 -4.75 -5.92 -10.77
CA TYR A 42 -5.38 -5.29 -11.92
C TYR A 42 -6.59 -6.11 -12.37
N LYS A 43 -7.73 -5.44 -12.58
CA LYS A 43 -8.95 -6.04 -13.14
C LYS A 43 -9.34 -5.26 -14.38
N ARG A 44 -9.36 -5.94 -15.53
CA ARG A 44 -9.63 -5.31 -16.85
C ARG A 44 -8.70 -4.11 -17.14
N GLY A 45 -7.43 -4.23 -16.76
CA GLY A 45 -6.41 -3.20 -16.98
C GLY A 45 -6.49 -2.00 -16.03
N LYS A 46 -7.39 -2.03 -15.03
CA LYS A 46 -7.47 -0.99 -14.00
C LYS A 46 -6.94 -1.51 -12.67
N PRO A 47 -6.13 -0.71 -11.96
CA PRO A 47 -5.66 -1.08 -10.63
C PRO A 47 -6.86 -1.12 -9.67
N VAL A 48 -6.94 -2.18 -8.87
CA VAL A 48 -8.01 -2.42 -7.91
C VAL A 48 -7.59 -1.89 -6.55
N LEU A 49 -8.48 -1.14 -5.89
CA LEU A 49 -8.22 -0.62 -4.55
C LEU A 49 -7.83 -1.75 -3.60
N PRO A 50 -6.81 -1.56 -2.76
CA PRO A 50 -6.40 -2.56 -1.80
C PRO A 50 -7.49 -2.72 -0.72
N ASP A 51 -7.72 -3.97 -0.33
CA ASP A 51 -8.55 -4.30 0.81
C ASP A 51 -7.76 -4.22 2.12
N ARG A 52 -8.46 -4.20 3.25
CA ARG A 52 -7.81 -4.26 4.57
C ARG A 52 -7.11 -5.62 4.71
N PRO A 53 -5.84 -5.66 5.11
CA PRO A 53 -5.10 -6.91 5.21
C PRO A 53 -5.78 -7.86 6.20
N ALA A 54 -5.98 -9.10 5.77
CA ALA A 54 -6.51 -10.14 6.64
C ALA A 54 -5.46 -10.52 7.69
N GLY A 55 -5.86 -10.55 8.97
CA GLY A 55 -4.98 -11.00 10.06
C GLY A 55 -3.99 -9.95 10.57
N TYR A 56 -4.10 -8.69 10.13
CA TYR A 56 -3.34 -7.58 10.70
C TYR A 56 -4.31 -6.49 11.15
N ASP A 57 -4.26 -6.13 12.45
CA ASP A 57 -5.13 -5.08 13.00
C ASP A 57 -4.57 -3.69 12.66
N LEU A 58 -4.75 -3.32 11.40
CA LEU A 58 -4.27 -2.06 10.90
C LEU A 58 -5.17 -0.92 11.38
N ASP A 59 -4.57 0.05 12.07
CA ASP A 59 -5.25 1.28 12.46
C ASP A 59 -5.99 1.92 11.27
N ARG A 60 -7.22 2.38 11.52
CA ARG A 60 -8.09 2.94 10.49
C ARG A 60 -7.45 4.13 9.76
N GLN A 61 -6.71 4.97 10.49
CA GLN A 61 -6.02 6.12 9.93
C GLN A 61 -4.93 5.66 8.96
N VAL A 62 -4.11 4.67 9.34
CA VAL A 62 -3.07 4.11 8.46
C VAL A 62 -3.71 3.52 7.21
N PHE A 63 -4.80 2.77 7.35
CA PHE A 63 -5.50 2.21 6.19
C PHE A 63 -6.02 3.29 5.24
N LEU A 64 -6.59 4.38 5.76
CA LEU A 64 -7.04 5.51 4.93
C LEU A 64 -5.87 6.18 4.19
N GLU A 65 -4.73 6.34 4.84
CA GLU A 65 -3.53 6.88 4.19
C GLU A 65 -3.04 5.97 3.06
N VAL A 66 -3.10 4.65 3.24
CA VAL A 66 -2.81 3.68 2.18
C VAL A 66 -3.76 3.85 0.99
N LEU A 67 -5.06 4.01 1.22
CA LEU A 67 -6.04 4.23 0.15
C LEU A 67 -5.78 5.55 -0.60
N VAL A 68 -5.40 6.60 0.11
CA VAL A 68 -5.02 7.88 -0.49
C VAL A 68 -3.75 7.73 -1.32
N ALA A 69 -2.72 7.07 -0.79
CA ALA A 69 -1.47 6.80 -1.50
C ALA A 69 -1.74 5.99 -2.78
N PHE A 70 -2.60 4.98 -2.72
CA PHE A 70 -3.00 4.19 -3.87
C PHE A 70 -3.65 5.06 -4.94
N ARG A 71 -4.63 5.88 -4.57
CA ARG A 71 -5.26 6.81 -5.53
C ARG A 71 -4.24 7.76 -6.15
N GLN A 72 -3.32 8.33 -5.36
CA GLN A 72 -2.31 9.25 -5.88
C GLN A 72 -1.29 8.59 -6.81
N SER A 73 -0.99 7.29 -6.63
CA SER A 73 -0.09 6.55 -7.51
C SER A 73 -0.74 6.09 -8.81
N PHE A 74 -2.05 5.86 -8.79
CA PHE A 74 -2.78 5.24 -9.89
C PHE A 74 -3.82 6.15 -10.57
N SER A 75 -3.84 7.44 -10.24
CA SER A 75 -4.70 8.44 -10.89
C SER A 75 -4.23 8.89 -12.27
#